data_AF-A0A8B7EEK5-F1
#
_entry.id   AF-A0A8B7EEK5-F1
#
_cell.length_a   1.000
_cell.length_b   1.000
_cell.length_c   1.000
_cell.angle_alpha   90.00
_cell.angle_beta   90.00
_cell.angle_gamma   90.00
#
_symmetry.space_group_name_H-M   'P 1'
#
loop_
_entity.id
_entity.type
_entity.pdbx_description
1 polymer ?
#
loop_
_entity_poly.entity_id
_entity_poly.type
_entity_poly.pdbx_seq_one_letter_code
_entity_poly.pdbx_strand_id
1 'polypeptide(L)'
;MAEPSEPDRPDGGSQGEEEDEEREPLLPRVAWAHRRKDAPGGAVRLLEAAGEAGAASPSVAVDEELLLPPSDVDVRSPSSTRDRMRAAASVTTGTSEMNAVLDDPEFADIILRAEQAIEVGIFPERIFQGSSGSYFVKDPKRKIIGVFKPKSEEPYGQLNPKWTKYVHKVCCPCCFGRGCLVPNQGYLSEAGAYLIDEKLHLGIVPKTKVVWLVSETFNYSAIDRAKSRGKKYALEKVPKVGRKFHRIGLPPKIGSFQLFVEGYKEAEYWLRKFEADPLPENIRKQFQSQFERLVILDYIIRNTDRGNDNWLINYEKQKCSKEIGCKESKCINDKELLIKIAAIDNGLAFPFKHPDEWRAYPFHWAWLPQAKVPFSEEIRNLILPYISDMNFVQDLCEDFYELFKTDKGFDKATFENQMSVMRGQILNLTQALKDGKSPFQLVQMPCMIVERSQGGSQGRIVHLSSCFTQTVHCRKPFFSTW
;
A
#
# COMPACT_ATOMS: atom_id res chain seq x y z
N MET A 1 -73.33 26.94 6.78
CA MET A 1 -74.26 26.35 7.77
C MET A 1 -73.51 25.23 8.46
N ALA A 2 -73.28 25.15 9.75
CA ALA A 2 -73.35 26.06 10.89
C ALA A 2 -72.63 25.23 11.99
N GLU A 3 -71.69 25.79 12.76
CA GLU A 3 -71.47 25.25 14.11
C GLU A 3 -72.71 25.58 14.97
N PRO A 4 -72.93 24.93 16.13
CA PRO A 4 -72.26 25.46 17.34
C PRO A 4 -72.01 24.46 18.51
N SER A 5 -71.07 24.90 19.36
CA SER A 5 -71.15 25.06 20.84
C SER A 5 -70.83 23.92 21.83
N GLU A 6 -69.77 24.20 22.62
CA GLU A 6 -69.47 23.77 24.01
C GLU A 6 -70.53 24.26 25.03
N PRO A 7 -70.51 23.88 26.34
CA PRO A 7 -69.58 24.45 27.37
C PRO A 7 -69.13 23.37 28.43
N ASP A 8 -68.21 23.54 29.39
CA ASP A 8 -68.10 24.49 30.50
C ASP A 8 -66.69 24.46 31.18
N ARG A 9 -66.25 25.62 31.69
CA ARG A 9 -65.10 25.94 32.61
C ARG A 9 -65.55 25.86 34.10
N PRO A 10 -64.83 26.30 35.18
CA PRO A 10 -63.54 27.04 35.39
C PRO A 10 -62.62 26.37 36.44
N ASP A 11 -61.43 26.83 36.89
CA ASP A 11 -60.87 28.08 37.46
C ASP A 11 -59.32 27.88 37.45
N GLY A 12 -58.39 28.85 37.43
CA GLY A 12 -58.37 30.24 37.87
C GLY A 12 -56.89 30.72 38.00
N GLY A 13 -56.62 32.00 37.66
CA GLY A 13 -55.47 32.91 38.02
C GLY A 13 -54.01 32.40 38.11
N SER A 14 -52.95 33.16 37.81
CA SER A 14 -52.75 34.60 37.69
C SER A 14 -51.33 34.90 37.15
N GLN A 15 -51.23 35.92 36.27
CA GLN A 15 -50.19 36.97 36.16
C GLN A 15 -48.72 36.73 35.72
N GLY A 16 -48.29 37.59 34.77
CA GLY A 16 -46.94 38.14 34.58
C GLY A 16 -46.27 37.76 33.24
N GLU A 17 -46.53 38.43 32.11
CA GLU A 17 -45.82 39.63 31.55
C GLU A 17 -44.33 39.36 31.21
N GLU A 18 -44.03 39.21 29.91
CA GLU A 18 -43.22 40.15 29.06
C GLU A 18 -41.70 39.85 29.21
N GLU A 19 -40.84 39.73 28.18
CA GLU A 19 -40.73 40.38 26.87
C GLU A 19 -39.66 39.64 26.01
N ASP A 20 -39.65 39.96 24.71
CA ASP A 20 -38.84 39.45 23.60
C ASP A 20 -37.30 39.67 23.71
N GLU A 21 -36.49 38.84 23.02
CA GLU A 21 -35.53 39.32 21.98
C GLU A 21 -34.72 38.19 21.30
N GLU A 22 -34.58 38.31 19.99
CA GLU A 22 -33.77 37.50 19.07
C GLU A 22 -32.25 37.59 19.34
N ARG A 23 -31.50 36.48 19.13
CA ARG A 23 -30.11 36.47 18.57
C ARG A 23 -29.52 35.06 18.40
N GLU A 24 -29.19 34.68 17.17
CA GLU A 24 -28.08 33.76 16.85
C GLU A 24 -26.72 34.47 17.01
N PRO A 25 -25.54 33.82 16.83
CA PRO A 25 -25.03 32.57 17.41
C PRO A 25 -23.65 32.80 18.08
N LEU A 26 -23.24 31.96 19.04
CA LEU A 26 -21.91 32.06 19.67
C LEU A 26 -21.00 30.86 19.32
N LEU A 27 -20.02 31.15 18.48
CA LEU A 27 -18.76 30.39 18.33
C LEU A 27 -17.98 30.39 19.67
N PRO A 28 -17.15 29.36 19.92
CA PRO A 28 -15.98 29.53 20.79
C PRO A 28 -14.65 29.53 19.99
N ARG A 29 -13.92 30.65 20.05
CA ARG A 29 -12.44 30.72 19.98
C ARG A 29 -11.97 31.00 21.43
N VAL A 30 -10.86 30.52 22.00
CA VAL A 30 -9.46 30.49 21.56
C VAL A 30 -8.62 29.51 22.44
N ALA A 31 -7.72 28.78 21.75
CA ALA A 31 -6.39 28.28 22.10
C ALA A 31 -5.98 27.81 23.51
N TRP A 32 -5.53 26.55 23.55
CA TRP A 32 -4.25 26.18 24.17
C TRP A 32 -3.34 25.56 23.10
N ALA A 33 -2.18 26.18 22.88
CA ALA A 33 -1.19 25.74 21.92
C ALA A 33 -0.56 24.41 22.38
N HIS A 34 -0.67 23.37 21.55
CA HIS A 34 0.15 22.16 21.66
C HIS A 34 1.16 22.12 20.51
N ARG A 35 2.41 21.81 20.87
CA ARG A 35 3.55 21.72 19.95
C ARG A 35 3.21 20.83 18.75
N ARG A 36 3.49 21.35 17.55
CA ARG A 36 3.39 20.66 16.27
C ARG A 36 4.17 19.34 16.30
N LYS A 37 3.48 18.23 16.07
CA LYS A 37 4.07 16.97 15.63
C LYS A 37 4.03 16.99 14.09
N ASP A 38 5.19 16.91 13.47
CA ASP A 38 5.29 16.83 12.02
C ASP A 38 4.55 15.58 11.49
N ALA A 39 3.73 15.81 10.47
CA ALA A 39 2.87 14.85 9.81
C ALA A 39 3.69 13.83 8.97
N PRO A 40 3.14 12.64 8.67
CA PRO A 40 3.82 11.54 7.99
C PRO A 40 4.38 11.87 6.59
N GLY A 41 4.00 12.97 5.94
CA GLY A 41 4.59 13.43 4.67
C GLY A 41 5.96 14.12 4.75
N GLY A 42 6.52 14.25 5.95
CA GLY A 42 7.77 14.99 6.16
C GLY A 42 9.03 14.35 5.57
N ALA A 43 9.08 13.02 5.35
CA ALA A 43 10.35 12.36 4.99
C ALA A 43 10.80 12.60 3.54
N VAL A 44 9.99 13.26 2.71
CA VAL A 44 10.36 13.66 1.34
C VAL A 44 11.11 15.01 1.33
N ARG A 45 11.38 15.63 2.49
CA ARG A 45 11.89 17.01 2.56
C ARG A 45 13.38 17.19 2.87
N LEU A 46 14.17 16.12 3.05
CA LEU A 46 15.57 16.26 3.50
C LEU A 46 16.56 15.73 2.47
N LEU A 47 16.75 16.47 1.37
CA LEU A 47 17.97 16.30 0.56
C LEU A 47 18.49 17.56 -0.16
N GLU A 48 17.96 18.75 0.12
CA GLU A 48 18.52 20.00 -0.38
C GLU A 48 18.65 21.03 0.75
N ALA A 49 19.83 21.04 1.39
CA ALA A 49 20.52 22.24 1.90
C ALA A 49 21.63 21.83 2.91
N ALA A 50 22.86 21.67 2.41
CA ALA A 50 24.09 21.95 3.16
C ALA A 50 25.26 22.00 2.18
N GLY A 51 25.41 23.14 1.50
CA GLY A 51 26.64 23.51 0.83
C GLY A 51 27.63 24.11 1.84
N GLU A 52 28.89 23.68 1.69
CA GLU A 52 30.13 24.41 1.96
C GLU A 52 30.22 25.34 3.18
N ALA A 53 30.96 24.87 4.19
CA ALA A 53 31.80 25.73 5.02
C ALA A 53 33.04 24.92 5.46
N GLY A 54 34.21 25.31 4.97
CA GLY A 54 35.49 24.76 5.43
C GLY A 54 35.92 25.35 6.76
N ALA A 55 36.66 24.56 7.55
CA ALA A 55 37.70 25.04 8.47
C ALA A 55 38.48 23.88 9.10
N ALA A 56 39.80 23.91 8.87
CA ALA A 56 40.90 23.66 9.81
C ALA A 56 40.97 22.36 10.63
N SER A 57 42.07 21.62 10.39
CA SER A 57 42.73 20.70 11.33
C SER A 57 43.19 21.41 12.61
N PRO A 58 43.44 20.66 13.70
CA PRO A 58 44.84 20.53 14.11
C PRO A 58 45.26 19.13 14.58
N SER A 59 46.58 19.07 14.73
CA SER A 59 47.54 17.99 14.86
C SER A 59 47.80 17.42 16.27
N VAL A 60 48.25 16.15 16.29
CA VAL A 60 49.32 15.53 17.13
C VAL A 60 49.03 15.03 18.56
N ALA A 61 49.26 13.71 18.75
CA ALA A 61 50.12 13.01 19.73
C ALA A 61 49.78 11.51 19.64
N VAL A 62 50.51 10.63 18.95
CA VAL A 62 51.83 10.00 19.23
C VAL A 62 51.97 9.53 20.68
N ASP A 63 51.88 8.21 20.88
CA ASP A 63 52.72 7.47 21.83
C ASP A 63 53.12 6.13 21.20
N GLU A 64 54.44 5.93 21.13
CA GLU A 64 55.16 4.72 20.72
C GLU A 64 55.04 3.61 21.77
N GLU A 65 55.08 2.33 21.36
CA GLU A 65 56.10 1.43 21.89
C GLU A 65 56.28 0.15 21.05
N LEU A 66 57.51 0.01 20.55
CA LEU A 66 58.38 -1.17 20.51
C LEU A 66 58.00 -2.42 19.67
N LEU A 67 58.69 -2.52 18.52
CA LEU A 67 58.89 -3.71 17.71
C LEU A 67 60.19 -4.45 18.11
N LEU A 68 60.11 -5.78 18.20
CA LEU A 68 61.25 -6.69 17.96
C LEU A 68 60.79 -7.84 17.04
N PRO A 69 61.68 -8.37 16.18
CA PRO A 69 61.31 -9.09 14.96
C PRO A 69 61.32 -10.62 15.14
N PRO A 70 60.77 -11.37 14.16
CA PRO A 70 61.33 -12.67 13.85
C PRO A 70 61.71 -12.80 12.36
N SER A 71 62.99 -13.07 12.16
CA SER A 71 63.60 -14.07 11.27
C SER A 71 62.82 -14.58 10.05
N ASP A 72 63.48 -14.43 8.91
CA ASP A 72 63.24 -15.05 7.61
C ASP A 72 62.92 -16.55 7.68
N VAL A 73 61.82 -16.94 7.03
CA VAL A 73 61.73 -18.24 6.35
C VAL A 73 60.88 -18.08 5.09
N ASP A 74 61.50 -18.27 3.93
CA ASP A 74 60.88 -18.42 2.62
C ASP A 74 59.74 -19.45 2.62
N VAL A 75 58.71 -19.22 1.80
CA VAL A 75 58.12 -20.19 0.82
C VAL A 75 56.69 -19.79 0.41
N ARG A 76 56.56 -19.48 -0.90
CA ARG A 76 55.39 -19.63 -1.81
C ARG A 76 54.06 -18.94 -1.48
N SER A 77 53.74 -17.96 -2.33
CA SER A 77 52.37 -17.62 -2.76
C SER A 77 51.63 -18.86 -3.27
N PRO A 78 50.31 -18.97 -3.02
CA PRO A 78 49.42 -18.86 -4.17
C PRO A 78 48.13 -18.05 -3.91
N SER A 79 47.71 -17.38 -4.97
CA SER A 79 46.39 -16.84 -5.28
C SER A 79 45.21 -17.34 -4.43
N SER A 80 44.60 -16.46 -3.63
CA SER A 80 43.31 -16.73 -2.96
C SER A 80 42.27 -15.61 -3.11
N THR A 81 42.51 -14.60 -3.95
CA THR A 81 41.52 -13.56 -4.25
C THR A 81 40.32 -14.05 -5.07
N ARG A 82 40.38 -15.25 -5.69
CA ARG A 82 39.25 -15.84 -6.43
C ARG A 82 38.24 -16.62 -5.55
N ASP A 83 38.64 -17.11 -4.38
CA ASP A 83 37.77 -17.97 -3.54
C ASP A 83 36.87 -17.21 -2.57
N ARG A 84 37.18 -15.95 -2.25
CA ARG A 84 36.27 -15.08 -1.46
C ARG A 84 34.98 -14.73 -2.20
N MET A 85 35.03 -14.63 -3.54
CA MET A 85 33.85 -14.37 -4.37
C MET A 85 32.92 -15.59 -4.49
N ARG A 86 33.44 -16.81 -4.32
CA ARG A 86 32.67 -18.04 -4.53
C ARG A 86 31.79 -18.44 -3.34
N ALA A 87 32.14 -18.01 -2.13
CA ALA A 87 31.35 -18.25 -0.92
C ALA A 87 30.16 -17.27 -0.77
N ALA A 88 30.29 -16.04 -1.29
CA ALA A 88 29.17 -15.09 -1.40
C ALA A 88 28.12 -15.57 -2.43
N ALA A 89 28.59 -16.10 -3.56
CA ALA A 89 27.73 -16.63 -4.63
C ALA A 89 26.83 -17.81 -4.20
N SER A 90 27.15 -18.54 -3.13
CA SER A 90 26.34 -19.66 -2.62
C SER A 90 25.15 -19.21 -1.76
N VAL A 91 25.12 -17.95 -1.29
CA VAL A 91 24.02 -17.43 -0.47
C VAL A 91 22.89 -16.90 -1.36
N THR A 92 23.23 -16.40 -2.56
CA THR A 92 22.32 -15.80 -3.52
C THR A 92 21.76 -16.76 -4.56
N THR A 93 22.37 -17.91 -4.83
CA THR A 93 21.75 -18.94 -5.70
C THR A 93 20.37 -19.37 -5.20
N GLY A 94 20.19 -19.53 -3.88
CA GLY A 94 18.90 -19.93 -3.29
C GLY A 94 17.84 -18.82 -3.19
N THR A 95 18.18 -17.53 -3.30
CA THR A 95 17.18 -16.43 -3.38
C THR A 95 16.89 -16.05 -4.82
N SER A 96 17.91 -16.06 -5.68
CA SER A 96 17.79 -15.88 -7.12
C SER A 96 16.90 -16.96 -7.73
N GLU A 97 17.01 -18.23 -7.30
CA GLU A 97 16.06 -19.31 -7.67
C GLU A 97 14.63 -19.07 -7.16
N MET A 98 14.46 -18.44 -5.99
CA MET A 98 13.13 -18.11 -5.43
C MET A 98 12.46 -16.94 -6.15
N ASN A 99 13.26 -16.04 -6.73
CA ASN A 99 12.81 -14.88 -7.50
C ASN A 99 12.88 -15.13 -9.02
N ALA A 100 13.35 -16.30 -9.48
CA ALA A 100 13.44 -16.65 -10.90
C ALA A 100 12.08 -16.88 -11.58
N VAL A 101 11.01 -17.01 -10.78
CA VAL A 101 9.61 -17.21 -11.24
C VAL A 101 8.93 -15.88 -11.59
N LEU A 102 9.71 -14.84 -11.92
CA LEU A 102 9.15 -13.57 -12.35
C LEU A 102 9.00 -13.61 -13.87
N ASP A 103 7.77 -13.72 -14.36
CA ASP A 103 7.41 -13.66 -15.80
C ASP A 103 7.68 -12.28 -16.45
N ASP A 104 8.48 -11.44 -15.81
CA ASP A 104 8.73 -10.04 -16.16
C ASP A 104 10.23 -9.74 -16.05
N PRO A 105 10.93 -9.65 -17.19
CA PRO A 105 12.39 -9.48 -17.22
C PRO A 105 12.83 -8.11 -16.67
N GLU A 106 12.02 -7.06 -16.85
CA GLU A 106 12.36 -5.72 -16.33
C GLU A 106 12.31 -5.71 -14.80
N PHE A 107 11.29 -6.34 -14.23
CA PHE A 107 11.17 -6.45 -12.79
C PHE A 107 12.27 -7.38 -12.21
N ALA A 108 12.60 -8.48 -12.91
CA ALA A 108 13.68 -9.36 -12.51
C ALA A 108 15.05 -8.64 -12.46
N ASP A 109 15.35 -7.76 -13.43
CA ASP A 109 16.57 -6.93 -13.41
C ASP A 109 16.61 -5.99 -12.19
N ILE A 110 15.48 -5.38 -11.83
CA ILE A 110 15.40 -4.52 -10.65
C ILE A 110 15.68 -5.31 -9.37
N ILE A 111 15.11 -6.51 -9.23
CA ILE A 111 15.37 -7.38 -8.08
C ILE A 111 16.82 -7.84 -8.06
N LEU A 112 17.40 -8.18 -9.21
CA LEU A 112 18.81 -8.53 -9.30
C LEU A 112 19.72 -7.37 -8.86
N ARG A 113 19.41 -6.14 -9.26
CA ARG A 113 20.13 -4.95 -8.78
C ARG A 113 19.99 -4.74 -7.28
N ALA A 114 18.82 -5.01 -6.70
CA ALA A 114 18.63 -4.98 -5.26
C ALA A 114 19.49 -6.02 -4.53
N GLU A 115 19.56 -7.25 -5.04
CA GLU A 115 20.40 -8.32 -4.49
C GLU A 115 21.90 -7.96 -4.58
N GLN A 116 22.34 -7.46 -5.74
CA GLN A 116 23.72 -6.98 -5.94
C GLN A 116 24.08 -5.84 -4.98
N ALA A 117 23.16 -4.90 -4.75
CA ALA A 117 23.38 -3.80 -3.80
C ALA A 117 23.62 -4.34 -2.38
N ILE A 118 22.83 -5.32 -1.96
CA ILE A 118 22.97 -5.97 -0.65
C ILE A 118 24.31 -6.72 -0.54
N GLU A 119 24.74 -7.40 -1.61
CA GLU A 119 26.04 -8.11 -1.64
C GLU A 119 27.24 -7.15 -1.47
N VAL A 120 27.18 -5.95 -2.06
CA VAL A 120 28.23 -4.93 -1.90
C VAL A 120 28.11 -4.13 -0.60
N GLY A 121 27.19 -4.50 0.30
CA GLY A 121 26.99 -3.86 1.61
C GLY A 121 26.13 -2.60 1.58
N ILE A 122 25.41 -2.33 0.48
CA ILE A 122 24.40 -1.27 0.40
C ILE A 122 23.05 -1.87 0.80
N PHE A 123 22.70 -1.72 2.07
CA PHE A 123 21.51 -2.34 2.62
C PHE A 123 20.25 -1.46 2.48
N PRO A 124 19.05 -2.09 2.38
CA PRO A 124 17.78 -1.39 2.50
C PRO A 124 17.67 -0.59 3.80
N GLU A 125 17.18 0.64 3.69
CA GLU A 125 17.03 1.56 4.82
C GLU A 125 15.60 1.57 5.33
N ARG A 126 15.42 1.54 6.66
CA ARG A 126 14.09 1.50 7.27
C ARG A 126 13.38 2.84 7.13
N ILE A 127 12.13 2.78 6.72
CA ILE A 127 11.20 3.90 6.75
C ILE A 127 10.59 3.96 8.17
N PHE A 128 10.88 5.03 8.90
CA PHE A 128 10.40 5.18 10.29
C PHE A 128 8.91 5.56 10.36
N GLN A 129 8.41 6.21 9.31
CA GLN A 129 7.02 6.58 9.12
C GLN A 129 6.18 5.36 8.70
N GLY A 130 4.90 5.32 9.09
CA GLY A 130 4.00 4.17 8.88
C GLY A 130 3.88 3.27 10.11
N SER A 131 3.06 2.21 10.05
CA SER A 131 2.78 1.33 11.21
C SER A 131 3.40 -0.07 11.13
N SER A 132 4.07 -0.38 10.03
CA SER A 132 4.72 -1.65 9.69
C SER A 132 6.23 -1.48 9.48
N GLY A 133 6.97 -2.58 9.41
CA GLY A 133 8.34 -2.55 8.88
C GLY A 133 8.33 -2.35 7.37
N SER A 134 8.73 -1.16 6.91
CA SER A 134 8.90 -0.84 5.48
C SER A 134 10.34 -0.38 5.22
N TYR A 135 10.90 -0.72 4.07
CA TYR A 135 12.30 -0.46 3.75
C TYR A 135 12.45 0.13 2.34
N PHE A 136 13.22 1.22 2.22
CA PHE A 136 13.71 1.70 0.93
C PHE A 136 14.85 0.80 0.45
N VAL A 137 14.61 0.08 -0.64
CA VAL A 137 15.61 -0.76 -1.29
C VAL A 137 16.37 0.09 -2.31
N LYS A 138 17.69 -0.07 -2.32
CA LYS A 138 18.61 0.72 -3.15
C LYS A 138 19.31 -0.16 -4.18
N ASP A 139 19.72 0.45 -5.27
CA ASP A 139 20.63 -0.16 -6.24
C ASP A 139 22.11 -0.01 -5.79
N PRO A 140 23.08 -0.60 -6.52
CA PRO A 140 24.50 -0.44 -6.21
C PRO A 140 25.02 1.01 -6.29
N LYS A 141 24.26 1.92 -6.93
CA LYS A 141 24.55 3.36 -7.01
C LYS A 141 23.89 4.15 -5.87
N ARG A 142 23.28 3.46 -4.89
CA ARG A 142 22.53 4.03 -3.75
C ARG A 142 21.25 4.77 -4.14
N LYS A 143 20.77 4.62 -5.37
CA LYS A 143 19.47 5.14 -5.82
C LYS A 143 18.36 4.25 -5.28
N ILE A 144 17.28 4.85 -4.77
CA ILE A 144 16.10 4.09 -4.32
C ILE A 144 15.39 3.52 -5.54
N ILE A 145 15.16 2.20 -5.56
CA ILE A 145 14.53 1.47 -6.66
C ILE A 145 13.18 0.86 -6.27
N GLY A 146 12.94 0.66 -4.98
CA GLY A 146 11.68 0.09 -4.52
C GLY A 146 11.46 0.21 -3.03
N VAL A 147 10.24 -0.11 -2.62
CA VAL A 147 9.82 -0.22 -1.22
C VAL A 147 9.51 -1.69 -0.95
N PHE A 148 10.19 -2.25 0.04
CA PHE A 148 9.98 -3.63 0.47
C PHE A 148 9.29 -3.69 1.83
N LYS A 149 8.19 -4.46 1.91
CA LYS A 149 7.39 -4.67 3.13
C LYS A 149 7.35 -6.17 3.47
N PRO A 150 8.22 -6.65 4.37
CA PRO A 150 8.27 -8.07 4.74
C PRO A 150 7.05 -8.49 5.58
N LYS A 151 6.41 -9.61 5.20
CA LYS A 151 5.27 -10.23 5.91
C LYS A 151 5.50 -10.30 7.43
N SER A 152 6.68 -10.78 7.83
CA SER A 152 7.01 -10.99 9.26
C SER A 152 7.01 -9.71 10.12
N GLU A 153 7.08 -8.53 9.51
CA GLU A 153 7.18 -7.23 10.20
C GLU A 153 5.91 -6.36 10.01
N GLU A 154 4.84 -6.95 9.47
CA GLU A 154 3.52 -6.32 9.41
C GLU A 154 2.96 -6.02 10.81
N PRO A 155 1.93 -5.16 10.94
CA PRO A 155 1.33 -4.81 12.22
C PRO A 155 0.99 -5.98 13.15
N TYR A 156 0.57 -7.11 12.57
CA TYR A 156 0.23 -8.35 13.28
C TYR A 156 1.29 -9.45 13.13
N GLY A 157 2.40 -9.16 12.44
CA GLY A 157 3.53 -10.06 12.27
C GLY A 157 4.27 -10.32 13.58
N GLN A 158 4.81 -11.53 13.73
CA GLN A 158 5.51 -11.97 14.94
C GLN A 158 6.77 -11.14 15.26
N LEU A 159 7.36 -10.50 14.24
CA LEU A 159 8.59 -9.71 14.34
C LEU A 159 8.33 -8.21 14.07
N ASN A 160 7.11 -7.73 14.33
CA ASN A 160 6.81 -6.30 14.23
C ASN A 160 7.76 -5.50 15.15
N PRO A 161 8.57 -4.56 14.62
CA PRO A 161 9.50 -3.75 15.41
C PRO A 161 8.80 -2.74 16.33
N LYS A 162 7.50 -2.44 16.12
CA LYS A 162 6.71 -1.52 16.94
C LYS A 162 5.95 -2.30 18.02
N TRP A 163 6.55 -2.41 19.21
CA TRP A 163 6.07 -3.17 20.40
C TRP A 163 4.67 -2.74 20.90
N THR A 164 4.22 -1.53 20.58
CA THR A 164 2.94 -0.96 21.01
C THR A 164 1.70 -1.75 20.53
N LYS A 165 1.75 -2.42 19.37
CA LYS A 165 0.61 -3.24 18.90
C LYS A 165 0.51 -4.62 19.56
N TYR A 166 1.61 -5.13 20.16
CA TYR A 166 1.57 -6.37 20.96
C TYR A 166 0.80 -6.14 22.27
N VAL A 167 1.01 -5.01 22.93
CA VAL A 167 0.25 -4.61 24.13
C VAL A 167 -1.24 -4.41 23.81
N HIS A 168 -1.56 -3.80 22.67
CA HIS A 168 -2.96 -3.63 22.23
C HIS A 168 -3.65 -4.96 21.86
N LYS A 169 -2.92 -5.91 21.27
CA LYS A 169 -3.41 -7.27 20.95
C LYS A 169 -3.74 -8.09 22.21
N VAL A 170 -3.05 -7.83 23.32
CA VAL A 170 -3.20 -8.57 24.58
C VAL A 170 -4.23 -7.92 25.52
N CYS A 171 -4.37 -6.59 25.54
CA CYS A 171 -5.28 -5.90 26.48
C CYS A 171 -6.70 -5.63 25.96
N CYS A 172 -6.96 -5.53 24.64
CA CYS A 172 -8.31 -5.24 24.09
C CYS A 172 -8.57 -5.89 22.71
N PRO A 173 -8.85 -7.21 22.65
CA PRO A 173 -9.05 -7.93 21.38
C PRO A 173 -10.28 -7.47 20.56
N CYS A 174 -11.29 -6.84 21.20
CA CYS A 174 -12.49 -6.32 20.54
C CYS A 174 -12.32 -4.92 19.91
N CYS A 175 -11.28 -4.17 20.25
CA CYS A 175 -11.08 -2.78 19.80
C CYS A 175 -9.93 -2.62 18.79
N PHE A 176 -9.01 -3.59 18.72
CA PHE A 176 -7.76 -3.44 17.99
C PHE A 176 -7.60 -4.47 16.86
N GLY A 177 -8.08 -4.06 15.69
CA GLY A 177 -7.79 -4.68 14.42
C GLY A 177 -8.85 -4.34 13.38
N ARG A 178 -8.53 -4.51 12.09
CA ARG A 178 -9.56 -4.44 11.06
C ARG A 178 -10.23 -5.81 10.99
N GLY A 179 -11.29 -6.00 11.78
CA GLY A 179 -11.99 -7.30 11.92
C GLY A 179 -12.65 -7.83 10.65
N CYS A 180 -12.60 -7.08 9.55
CA CYS A 180 -13.00 -7.49 8.20
C CYS A 180 -11.83 -7.94 7.31
N LEU A 181 -10.58 -7.83 7.77
CA LEU A 181 -9.38 -8.20 7.01
C LEU A 181 -8.74 -9.49 7.56
N VAL A 182 -8.13 -10.25 6.66
CA VAL A 182 -7.32 -11.42 7.03
C VAL A 182 -6.01 -10.95 7.68
N PRO A 183 -5.63 -11.45 8.86
CA PRO A 183 -4.37 -11.07 9.49
C PRO A 183 -3.14 -11.49 8.67
N ASN A 184 -2.11 -10.65 8.64
CA ASN A 184 -0.76 -10.99 8.16
C ASN A 184 -0.68 -11.37 6.66
N GLN A 185 -1.57 -10.82 5.84
CA GLN A 185 -1.60 -10.95 4.38
C GLN A 185 -1.50 -9.58 3.68
N GLY A 186 -0.96 -8.55 4.35
CA GLY A 186 -0.87 -7.21 3.77
C GLY A 186 -0.01 -7.17 2.50
N TYR A 187 1.08 -7.92 2.46
CA TYR A 187 1.92 -8.05 1.27
C TYR A 187 1.20 -8.66 0.05
N LEU A 188 0.23 -9.55 0.26
CA LEU A 188 -0.62 -10.08 -0.81
C LEU A 188 -1.64 -9.05 -1.28
N SER A 189 -2.19 -8.24 -0.36
CA SER A 189 -3.05 -7.12 -0.69
C SER A 189 -2.32 -6.09 -1.57
N GLU A 190 -1.05 -5.79 -1.27
CA GLU A 190 -0.20 -4.92 -2.09
C GLU A 190 0.02 -5.47 -3.50
N ALA A 191 0.39 -6.75 -3.62
CA ALA A 191 0.60 -7.40 -4.92
C ALA A 191 -0.73 -7.55 -5.70
N GLY A 192 -1.82 -7.84 -5.01
CA GLY A 192 -3.15 -7.97 -5.59
C GLY A 192 -3.70 -6.65 -6.13
N ALA A 193 -3.38 -5.53 -5.48
CA ALA A 193 -3.75 -4.20 -5.99
C ALA A 193 -3.05 -3.88 -7.32
N TYR A 194 -1.79 -4.28 -7.49
CA TYR A 194 -1.11 -4.15 -8.79
C TYR A 194 -1.66 -5.14 -9.83
N LEU A 195 -1.99 -6.38 -9.43
CA LEU A 195 -2.57 -7.38 -10.33
C LEU A 195 -3.85 -6.88 -11.00
N ILE A 196 -4.77 -6.27 -10.22
CA ILE A 196 -5.99 -5.71 -10.79
C ILE A 196 -5.74 -4.42 -11.59
N ASP A 197 -4.78 -3.59 -11.18
CA ASP A 197 -4.38 -2.40 -11.93
C ASP A 197 -3.88 -2.77 -13.35
N GLU A 198 -3.04 -3.80 -13.44
CA GLU A 198 -2.55 -4.35 -14.69
C GLU A 198 -3.68 -4.96 -15.52
N LYS A 199 -4.53 -5.79 -14.90
CA LYS A 199 -5.62 -6.49 -15.61
C LYS A 199 -6.70 -5.54 -16.14
N LEU A 200 -6.94 -4.41 -15.46
CA LEU A 200 -7.87 -3.36 -15.90
C LEU A 200 -7.18 -2.20 -16.67
N HIS A 201 -5.87 -2.28 -16.90
CA HIS A 201 -5.08 -1.24 -17.57
C HIS A 201 -5.27 0.16 -16.95
N LEU A 202 -5.33 0.22 -15.62
CA LEU A 202 -5.50 1.48 -14.87
C LEU A 202 -4.20 2.30 -14.89
N GLY A 203 -3.04 1.65 -14.68
CA GLY A 203 -1.73 2.29 -14.80
C GLY A 203 -1.44 3.30 -13.70
N ILE A 204 -1.98 3.10 -12.50
CA ILE A 204 -1.80 3.99 -11.34
C ILE A 204 -1.08 3.32 -10.18
N VAL A 205 -1.08 1.99 -10.08
CA VAL A 205 -0.32 1.28 -9.03
C VAL A 205 1.10 1.02 -9.54
N PRO A 206 2.15 1.51 -8.86
CA PRO A 206 3.51 1.13 -9.23
C PRO A 206 3.68 -0.39 -9.14
N LYS A 207 4.38 -0.98 -10.12
CA LYS A 207 4.54 -2.44 -10.24
C LYS A 207 4.95 -3.06 -8.91
N THR A 208 4.12 -3.98 -8.42
CA THR A 208 4.27 -4.57 -7.09
C THR A 208 4.12 -6.09 -7.17
N LYS A 209 5.16 -6.83 -6.75
CA LYS A 209 5.14 -8.31 -6.75
C LYS A 209 5.63 -8.86 -5.41
N VAL A 210 5.32 -10.13 -5.17
CA VAL A 210 5.82 -10.87 -4.01
C VAL A 210 7.25 -11.31 -4.28
N VAL A 211 8.19 -10.97 -3.40
CA VAL A 211 9.61 -11.30 -3.56
C VAL A 211 10.22 -11.78 -2.24
N TRP A 212 11.38 -12.41 -2.37
CA TRP A 212 12.21 -12.85 -1.25
C TRP A 212 13.49 -12.05 -1.19
N LEU A 213 13.73 -11.35 -0.08
CA LEU A 213 14.98 -10.61 0.16
C LEU A 213 15.63 -11.00 1.48
N VAL A 214 16.96 -10.95 1.51
CA VAL A 214 17.78 -11.12 2.71
C VAL A 214 18.54 -9.82 2.94
N SER A 215 18.45 -9.21 4.12
CA SER A 215 19.27 -8.04 4.46
C SER A 215 19.56 -7.98 5.95
N GLU A 216 20.77 -7.64 6.36
CA GLU A 216 21.12 -7.49 7.78
C GLU A 216 20.31 -6.38 8.50
N THR A 217 19.76 -5.42 7.75
CA THR A 217 18.93 -4.33 8.26
C THR A 217 17.49 -4.73 8.59
N PHE A 218 17.02 -5.89 8.11
CA PHE A 218 15.69 -6.38 8.46
C PHE A 218 15.62 -6.85 9.93
N ASN A 219 14.40 -6.90 10.48
CA ASN A 219 14.18 -7.28 11.87
C ASN A 219 14.18 -8.80 12.06
N TYR A 220 15.31 -9.40 12.45
CA TYR A 220 15.41 -10.83 12.72
C TYR A 220 15.42 -11.13 14.23
N SER A 221 14.97 -12.34 14.59
CA SER A 221 15.08 -12.82 15.96
C SER A 221 16.56 -12.92 16.40
N ALA A 222 16.80 -12.80 17.70
CA ALA A 222 18.15 -12.98 18.27
C ALA A 222 18.73 -14.36 17.92
N ILE A 223 17.87 -15.37 17.86
CA ILE A 223 18.23 -16.75 17.48
C ILE A 223 18.71 -16.82 16.04
N ASP A 224 18.01 -16.18 15.09
CA ASP A 224 18.41 -16.18 13.67
C ASP A 224 19.72 -15.43 13.45
N ARG A 225 19.92 -14.32 14.17
CA ARG A 225 21.20 -13.59 14.17
C ARG A 225 22.33 -14.44 14.74
N ALA A 226 22.13 -15.15 15.85
CA ALA A 226 23.13 -16.04 16.42
C ALA A 226 23.46 -17.22 15.50
N LYS A 227 22.43 -17.87 14.91
CA LYS A 227 22.60 -18.98 13.96
C LYS A 227 23.36 -18.57 12.71
N SER A 228 23.06 -17.40 12.14
CA SER A 228 23.78 -16.90 10.96
C SER A 228 25.26 -16.63 11.26
N ARG A 229 25.58 -16.03 12.41
CA ARG A 229 26.97 -15.83 12.88
C ARG A 229 27.69 -17.15 13.11
N GLY A 230 27.05 -18.10 13.80
CA GLY A 230 27.63 -19.42 14.08
C GLY A 230 27.91 -20.22 12.80
N LYS A 231 27.01 -20.15 11.81
CA LYS A 231 27.22 -20.79 10.50
C LYS A 231 28.33 -20.12 9.68
N LYS A 232 28.40 -18.78 9.67
CA LYS A 232 29.51 -18.05 9.03
C LYS A 232 30.85 -18.45 9.66
N TYR A 233 30.93 -18.47 10.99
CA TYR A 233 32.13 -18.90 11.73
C TYR A 233 32.52 -20.36 11.46
N ALA A 234 31.54 -21.28 11.46
CA ALA A 234 31.78 -22.69 11.17
C ALA A 234 32.31 -22.91 9.75
N LEU A 235 31.86 -22.11 8.78
CA LEU A 235 32.37 -22.14 7.41
C LEU A 235 33.82 -21.64 7.33
N GLU A 236 34.14 -20.55 8.02
CA GLU A 236 35.48 -19.95 8.04
C GLU A 236 36.50 -20.83 8.77
N LYS A 237 36.10 -21.48 9.88
CA LYS A 237 37.00 -22.29 10.73
C LYS A 237 37.05 -23.76 10.33
N VAL A 238 35.94 -24.34 9.88
CA VAL A 238 35.86 -25.77 9.52
C VAL A 238 35.11 -25.94 8.20
N PRO A 239 35.77 -25.71 7.05
CA PRO A 239 35.12 -25.74 5.73
C PRO A 239 34.40 -27.06 5.43
N LYS A 240 34.89 -28.20 5.97
CA LYS A 240 34.28 -29.53 5.82
C LYS A 240 32.90 -29.65 6.48
N VAL A 241 32.65 -28.91 7.56
CA VAL A 241 31.34 -28.85 8.25
C VAL A 241 30.49 -27.74 7.65
N GLY A 242 31.11 -26.61 7.30
CA GLY A 242 30.46 -25.50 6.62
C GLY A 242 29.76 -25.88 5.31
N ARG A 243 30.40 -26.72 4.48
CA ARG A 243 29.84 -27.23 3.21
C ARG A 243 28.61 -28.13 3.37
N LYS A 244 28.31 -28.63 4.57
CA LYS A 244 27.07 -29.39 4.87
C LYS A 244 25.86 -28.48 5.12
N PHE A 245 26.08 -27.19 5.32
CA PHE A 245 24.97 -26.24 5.47
C PHE A 245 24.46 -25.81 4.11
N HIS A 246 23.26 -26.26 3.76
CA HIS A 246 22.53 -25.84 2.56
C HIS A 246 22.18 -24.34 2.52
N ARG A 247 22.37 -23.61 3.64
CA ARG A 247 22.08 -22.18 3.75
C ARG A 247 22.98 -21.48 4.76
N ILE A 248 23.88 -20.64 4.26
CA ILE A 248 24.78 -19.77 5.02
C ILE A 248 24.17 -18.36 5.02
N GLY A 249 24.12 -17.68 6.16
CA GLY A 249 23.52 -16.34 6.27
C GLY A 249 22.14 -16.29 6.94
N LEU A 250 21.49 -15.13 6.85
CA LEU A 250 20.15 -14.87 7.41
C LEU A 250 19.06 -15.51 6.52
N PRO A 251 17.92 -15.93 7.08
CA PRO A 251 16.82 -16.45 6.28
C PRO A 251 16.17 -15.33 5.44
N PRO A 252 15.74 -15.59 4.20
CA PRO A 252 15.03 -14.61 3.39
C PRO A 252 13.67 -14.34 4.01
N LYS A 253 13.22 -13.11 3.79
CA LYS A 253 11.88 -12.70 4.14
C LYS A 253 11.08 -12.57 2.86
N ILE A 254 9.90 -13.17 2.86
CA ILE A 254 8.85 -12.89 1.87
C ILE A 254 8.20 -11.54 2.20
N GLY A 255 7.89 -10.77 1.17
CA GLY A 255 7.19 -9.50 1.30
C GLY A 255 6.79 -8.96 -0.06
N SER A 256 6.08 -7.84 -0.05
CA SER A 256 5.77 -7.10 -1.26
C SER A 256 6.94 -6.18 -1.60
N PHE A 257 7.28 -6.13 -2.88
CA PHE A 257 8.24 -5.18 -3.43
C PHE A 257 7.54 -4.34 -4.47
N GLN A 258 7.40 -3.06 -4.16
CA GLN A 258 6.76 -2.05 -4.99
C GLN A 258 7.84 -1.17 -5.61
N LEU A 259 7.77 -0.89 -6.91
CA LEU A 259 8.69 0.04 -7.57
C LEU A 259 8.56 1.45 -6.99
N PHE A 260 9.70 2.10 -6.80
CA PHE A 260 9.74 3.48 -6.32
C PHE A 260 9.42 4.45 -7.46
N VAL A 261 8.59 5.45 -7.19
CA VAL A 261 8.22 6.49 -8.17
C VAL A 261 8.84 7.84 -7.79
N GLU A 262 9.54 8.45 -8.75
CA GLU A 262 10.24 9.73 -8.56
C GLU A 262 9.35 10.93 -8.94
N GLY A 263 9.55 12.07 -8.27
CA GLY A 263 8.82 13.32 -8.56
C GLY A 263 7.42 13.43 -7.96
N TYR A 264 6.94 12.39 -7.28
CA TYR A 264 5.62 12.37 -6.66
C TYR A 264 5.62 13.03 -5.27
N LYS A 265 4.49 13.65 -4.92
CA LYS A 265 4.19 14.16 -3.57
C LYS A 265 2.81 13.71 -3.14
N GLU A 266 2.53 13.73 -1.84
CA GLU A 266 1.22 13.39 -1.29
C GLU A 266 0.10 14.17 -1.98
N ALA A 267 -1.04 13.52 -2.19
CA ALA A 267 -2.18 14.15 -2.83
C ALA A 267 -2.68 15.35 -2.03
N GLU A 268 -2.71 15.26 -0.69
CA GLU A 268 -3.08 16.38 0.17
C GLU A 268 -2.25 17.65 -0.09
N TYR A 269 -0.94 17.51 -0.36
CA TYR A 269 -0.07 18.64 -0.68
C TYR A 269 -0.51 19.36 -1.96
N TRP A 270 -0.85 18.60 -3.00
CA TRP A 270 -1.26 19.14 -4.29
C TRP A 270 -2.69 19.64 -4.29
N LEU A 271 -3.62 18.94 -3.64
CA LEU A 271 -5.01 19.36 -3.51
C LEU A 271 -5.11 20.74 -2.86
N ARG A 272 -4.38 20.98 -1.75
CA ARG A 272 -4.30 22.30 -1.11
C ARG A 272 -3.74 23.38 -2.03
N LYS A 273 -2.81 23.02 -2.93
CA LYS A 273 -2.28 23.95 -3.93
C LYS A 273 -3.30 24.25 -5.03
N PHE A 274 -4.06 23.26 -5.47
CA PHE A 274 -5.08 23.43 -6.51
C PHE A 274 -6.28 24.23 -6.01
N GLU A 275 -6.56 24.23 -4.70
CA GLU A 275 -7.53 25.14 -4.10
C GLU A 275 -7.09 26.61 -4.18
N ALA A 276 -5.78 26.87 -4.03
CA ALA A 276 -5.23 28.23 -4.08
C ALA A 276 -4.93 28.71 -5.52
N ASP A 277 -4.42 27.84 -6.39
CA ASP A 277 -4.08 28.07 -7.80
C ASP A 277 -4.78 26.99 -8.65
N PRO A 278 -6.01 27.24 -9.12
CA PRO A 278 -6.78 26.26 -9.89
C PRO A 278 -6.05 25.79 -11.15
N LEU A 279 -6.12 24.48 -11.41
CA LEU A 279 -5.51 23.88 -12.58
C LEU A 279 -6.17 24.40 -13.88
N PRO A 280 -5.38 24.57 -14.97
CA PRO A 280 -5.93 24.79 -16.30
C PRO A 280 -6.88 23.66 -16.69
N GLU A 281 -7.93 23.99 -17.45
CA GLU A 281 -9.05 23.08 -17.74
C GLU A 281 -8.61 21.75 -18.38
N ASN A 282 -7.62 21.78 -19.26
CA ASN A 282 -7.05 20.58 -19.88
C ASN A 282 -6.39 19.65 -18.85
N ILE A 283 -5.64 20.21 -17.89
CA ILE A 283 -4.98 19.44 -16.82
C ILE A 283 -6.00 18.95 -15.80
N ARG A 284 -7.02 19.76 -15.51
CA ARG A 284 -8.12 19.38 -14.62
C ARG A 284 -8.85 18.15 -15.14
N LYS A 285 -9.09 18.05 -16.46
CA LYS A 285 -9.67 16.85 -17.10
C LYS A 285 -8.76 15.63 -16.99
N GLN A 286 -7.44 15.80 -17.22
CA GLN A 286 -6.47 14.71 -17.03
C GLN A 286 -6.44 14.22 -15.58
N PHE A 287 -6.44 15.15 -14.61
CA PHE A 287 -6.51 14.83 -13.19
C PHE A 287 -7.78 14.06 -12.85
N GLN A 288 -8.92 14.47 -13.39
CA GLN A 288 -10.19 13.78 -13.18
C GLN A 288 -10.17 12.35 -13.74
N SER A 289 -9.63 12.13 -14.95
CA SER A 289 -9.48 10.78 -15.52
C SER A 289 -8.57 9.88 -14.66
N GLN A 290 -7.46 10.42 -14.14
CA GLN A 290 -6.58 9.71 -13.20
C GLN A 290 -7.28 9.41 -11.87
N PHE A 291 -8.07 10.35 -11.36
CA PHE A 291 -8.82 10.20 -10.12
C PHE A 291 -9.91 9.12 -10.24
N GLU A 292 -10.60 9.04 -11.38
CA GLU A 292 -11.58 7.99 -11.64
C GLU A 292 -10.95 6.59 -11.63
N ARG A 293 -9.73 6.45 -12.17
CA ARG A 293 -8.95 5.19 -12.09
C ARG A 293 -8.65 4.80 -10.64
N LEU A 294 -8.29 5.76 -9.79
CA LEU A 294 -8.09 5.52 -8.35
C LEU A 294 -9.38 5.06 -7.66
N VAL A 295 -10.49 5.70 -7.97
CA VAL A 295 -11.82 5.33 -7.43
C VAL A 295 -12.17 3.90 -7.80
N ILE A 296 -11.98 3.50 -9.06
CA ILE A 296 -12.28 2.15 -9.53
C ILE A 296 -11.42 1.11 -8.82
N LEU A 297 -10.10 1.35 -8.74
CA LEU A 297 -9.19 0.47 -8.03
C LEU A 297 -9.65 0.26 -6.58
N ASP A 298 -9.78 1.35 -5.83
CA ASP A 298 -10.11 1.30 -4.40
C ASP A 298 -11.47 0.68 -4.14
N TYR A 299 -12.44 0.93 -5.02
CA TYR A 299 -13.78 0.40 -4.87
C TYR A 299 -13.82 -1.11 -5.10
N ILE A 300 -13.18 -1.62 -6.16
CA ILE A 300 -13.17 -3.07 -6.46
C ILE A 300 -12.44 -3.85 -5.36
N ILE A 301 -11.25 -3.41 -4.95
CA ILE A 301 -10.50 -4.08 -3.88
C ILE A 301 -11.05 -3.81 -2.48
N ARG A 302 -12.06 -2.93 -2.38
CA ARG A 302 -12.61 -2.36 -1.14
C ARG A 302 -11.49 -1.96 -0.17
N ASN A 303 -10.66 -1.03 -0.62
CA ASN A 303 -9.57 -0.50 0.20
C ASN A 303 -10.14 0.14 1.46
N THR A 304 -9.61 -0.27 2.61
CA THR A 304 -10.10 0.21 3.90
C THR A 304 -9.27 1.39 4.42
N ASP A 305 -8.08 1.67 3.87
CA ASP A 305 -7.13 2.66 4.39
C ASP A 305 -6.68 3.71 3.37
N ARG A 306 -7.56 4.10 2.44
CA ARG A 306 -7.23 5.22 1.54
C ARG A 306 -7.50 6.57 2.20
N GLY A 307 -6.47 7.14 2.79
CA GLY A 307 -6.36 8.56 3.15
C GLY A 307 -5.81 9.42 2.01
N ASN A 308 -5.81 10.75 2.15
CA ASN A 308 -5.24 11.68 1.15
C ASN A 308 -3.70 11.79 1.20
N ASP A 309 -3.09 11.11 2.15
CA ASP A 309 -1.66 10.85 2.31
C ASP A 309 -1.22 9.56 1.58
N ASN A 310 -2.14 8.61 1.39
CA ASN A 310 -1.85 7.28 0.83
C ASN A 310 -2.00 7.18 -0.69
N TRP A 311 -2.04 8.30 -1.41
CA TRP A 311 -1.90 8.35 -2.86
C TRP A 311 -1.13 9.61 -3.23
N LEU A 312 -0.35 9.50 -4.29
CA LEU A 312 0.59 10.54 -4.67
C LEU A 312 0.18 11.16 -6.00
N ILE A 313 0.55 12.42 -6.18
CA ILE A 313 0.39 13.17 -7.43
C ILE A 313 1.77 13.65 -7.87
N ASN A 314 2.10 13.41 -9.14
CA ASN A 314 3.17 14.11 -9.83
C ASN A 314 2.52 15.12 -10.79
N TYR A 315 2.91 16.39 -10.66
CA TYR A 315 2.46 17.47 -11.52
C TYR A 315 3.64 18.36 -11.89
N GLU A 316 3.98 18.39 -13.18
CA GLU A 316 5.03 19.24 -13.74
C GLU A 316 4.39 20.47 -14.38
N LYS A 317 4.57 21.64 -13.74
CA LYS A 317 4.11 22.91 -14.32
C LYS A 317 5.04 23.22 -15.49
N GLN A 318 4.54 23.13 -16.73
CA GLN A 318 5.26 23.64 -17.90
C GLN A 318 5.63 25.10 -17.62
N LYS A 319 6.92 25.34 -17.37
CA LYS A 319 7.43 26.70 -17.41
C LYS A 319 7.38 27.10 -18.87
N CYS A 320 6.57 28.10 -19.18
CA CYS A 320 6.54 28.73 -20.48
C CYS A 320 7.85 29.51 -20.66
N SER A 321 8.95 28.80 -20.89
CA SER A 321 10.21 29.39 -21.34
C SER A 321 10.03 29.67 -22.82
N LYS A 322 9.79 30.93 -23.17
CA LYS A 322 10.01 31.40 -24.54
C LYS A 322 11.51 31.28 -24.83
N GLU A 323 11.96 30.13 -25.31
CA GLU A 323 13.19 30.05 -26.11
C GLU A 323 12.92 29.16 -27.33
N ILE A 324 12.94 29.83 -28.48
CA ILE A 324 12.93 29.25 -29.82
C ILE A 324 14.25 28.50 -29.99
N GLY A 325 14.20 27.21 -30.34
CA GLY A 325 15.40 26.43 -30.65
C GLY A 325 15.10 25.00 -31.05
N CYS A 326 14.81 24.79 -32.34
CA CYS A 326 14.61 23.49 -32.98
C CYS A 326 15.73 22.49 -32.67
N LYS A 327 15.35 21.24 -32.38
CA LYS A 327 15.97 20.01 -32.91
C LYS A 327 15.02 18.83 -32.74
N GLU A 328 14.42 18.42 -33.85
CA GLU A 328 13.64 17.20 -33.98
C GLU A 328 14.54 15.98 -33.76
N SER A 329 14.09 15.04 -32.92
CA SER A 329 14.60 13.66 -32.86
C SER A 329 13.47 12.77 -32.37
N LYS A 330 13.04 11.86 -33.24
CA LYS A 330 11.88 10.96 -33.17
C LYS A 330 11.72 10.20 -31.84
N CYS A 331 10.53 10.27 -31.25
CA CYS A 331 9.61 9.12 -31.18
C CYS A 331 8.17 9.61 -30.92
N ILE A 332 7.22 9.15 -31.72
CA ILE A 332 5.78 9.34 -31.50
C ILE A 332 5.37 8.28 -30.47
N ASN A 333 5.06 8.67 -29.23
CA ASN A 333 4.02 8.03 -28.42
C ASN A 333 3.74 8.80 -27.13
N ASP A 334 2.45 8.84 -26.78
CA ASP A 334 1.82 9.46 -25.61
C ASP A 334 1.78 10.99 -25.60
N LYS A 335 0.56 11.53 -25.70
CA LYS A 335 0.26 12.89 -25.23
C LYS A 335 0.77 12.98 -23.79
N GLU A 336 1.87 13.70 -23.59
CA GLU A 336 2.58 13.75 -22.31
C GLU A 336 1.59 14.14 -21.20
N LEU A 337 1.18 13.16 -20.39
CA LEU A 337 0.28 13.39 -19.26
C LEU A 337 1.04 14.25 -18.26
N LEU A 338 0.63 15.52 -18.14
CA LEU A 338 1.28 16.51 -17.30
C LEU A 338 0.99 16.29 -15.81
N ILE A 339 -0.04 15.51 -15.51
CA ILE A 339 -0.42 15.10 -14.15
C ILE A 339 -0.67 13.60 -14.10
N LYS A 340 -0.08 12.92 -13.10
CA LYS A 340 -0.22 11.48 -12.88
C LYS A 340 -0.50 11.17 -11.41
N ILE A 341 -1.32 10.15 -11.15
CA ILE A 341 -1.58 9.63 -9.80
C ILE A 341 -0.83 8.32 -9.61
N ALA A 342 -0.23 8.14 -8.43
CA ALA A 342 0.30 6.86 -7.99
C ALA A 342 -0.44 6.37 -6.73
N ALA A 343 -1.09 5.21 -6.83
CA ALA A 343 -1.80 4.57 -5.73
C ALA A 343 -0.84 3.65 -4.95
N ILE A 344 -0.38 4.12 -3.80
CA ILE A 344 0.59 3.43 -2.93
C ILE A 344 -0.09 2.89 -1.66
N ASP A 345 0.61 2.07 -0.89
CA ASP A 345 0.14 1.56 0.42
C ASP A 345 -1.24 0.86 0.35
N ASN A 346 -1.33 -0.16 -0.50
CA ASN A 346 -2.55 -0.94 -0.73
C ASN A 346 -2.66 -2.18 0.19
N GLY A 347 -1.89 -2.23 1.28
CA GLY A 347 -1.78 -3.39 2.16
C GLY A 347 -3.00 -3.68 3.05
N LEU A 348 -4.04 -2.83 3.02
CA LEU A 348 -5.25 -2.95 3.83
C LEU A 348 -6.52 -2.97 2.97
N ALA A 349 -6.51 -3.81 1.93
CA ALA A 349 -7.63 -4.09 1.04
C ALA A 349 -8.04 -5.58 1.10
N PHE A 350 -8.93 -5.99 0.21
CA PHE A 350 -9.48 -7.36 0.12
C PHE A 350 -10.12 -7.87 1.44
N PRO A 351 -11.13 -7.16 1.98
CA PRO A 351 -11.84 -7.64 3.14
C PRO A 351 -12.70 -8.88 2.82
N PHE A 352 -12.79 -9.81 3.77
CA PHE A 352 -13.64 -11.01 3.64
C PHE A 352 -15.12 -10.74 4.00
N LYS A 353 -15.42 -9.54 4.53
CA LYS A 353 -16.79 -9.05 4.76
C LYS A 353 -16.79 -7.54 4.68
N HIS A 354 -17.93 -6.92 4.40
CA HIS A 354 -18.04 -5.47 4.54
C HIS A 354 -17.81 -5.04 6.00
N PRO A 355 -17.24 -3.84 6.24
CA PRO A 355 -17.06 -3.33 7.59
C PRO A 355 -18.40 -3.24 8.34
N ASP A 356 -18.39 -3.57 9.63
CA ASP A 356 -19.56 -3.38 10.48
C ASP A 356 -19.80 -1.85 10.68
N GLU A 357 -21.05 -1.40 10.78
CA GLU A 357 -21.41 0.04 10.75
C GLU A 357 -20.71 0.92 11.80
N TRP A 358 -20.35 0.36 12.96
CA TRP A 358 -19.60 1.05 14.01
C TRP A 358 -18.14 1.35 13.63
N ARG A 359 -17.65 0.81 12.51
CA ARG A 359 -16.31 1.05 11.97
C ARG A 359 -16.32 1.04 10.43
N ALA A 360 -16.86 2.09 9.83
CA ALA A 360 -17.20 2.15 8.41
C ALA A 360 -16.04 2.17 7.39
N TYR A 361 -14.79 2.43 7.82
CA TYR A 361 -13.60 2.60 6.95
C TYR A 361 -13.92 3.33 5.62
N PRO A 362 -14.24 4.64 5.72
CA PRO A 362 -14.67 5.41 4.56
C PRO A 362 -13.51 5.66 3.58
N PHE A 363 -13.85 5.83 2.32
CA PHE A 363 -12.91 6.31 1.32
C PHE A 363 -12.74 7.82 1.48
N HIS A 364 -11.54 8.29 1.87
CA HIS A 364 -11.36 9.72 2.18
C HIS A 364 -11.52 10.62 0.96
N TRP A 365 -11.21 10.09 -0.23
CA TRP A 365 -11.43 10.81 -1.48
C TRP A 365 -12.90 11.08 -1.78
N ALA A 366 -13.86 10.40 -1.13
CA ALA A 366 -15.29 10.63 -1.35
C ALA A 366 -15.75 12.03 -0.91
N TRP A 367 -15.03 12.67 0.02
CA TRP A 367 -15.32 14.04 0.45
C TRP A 367 -14.72 15.12 -0.45
N LEU A 368 -13.90 14.74 -1.42
CA LEU A 368 -13.29 15.70 -2.34
C LEU A 368 -14.33 16.22 -3.35
N PRO A 369 -14.23 17.49 -3.80
CA PRO A 369 -15.10 18.02 -4.85
C PRO A 369 -15.11 17.17 -6.13
N GLN A 370 -13.96 16.56 -6.46
CA GLN A 370 -13.76 15.67 -7.60
C GLN A 370 -14.65 14.42 -7.55
N ALA A 371 -15.04 13.95 -6.36
CA ALA A 371 -15.92 12.80 -6.21
C ALA A 371 -17.37 13.09 -6.58
N LYS A 372 -17.77 14.37 -6.66
CA LYS A 372 -19.12 14.77 -7.08
C LYS A 372 -19.28 14.81 -8.61
N VAL A 373 -18.17 14.80 -9.35
CA VAL A 373 -18.18 14.79 -10.81
C VAL A 373 -18.61 13.39 -11.32
N PRO A 374 -19.59 13.29 -12.22
CA PRO A 374 -19.99 12.02 -12.83
C PRO A 374 -18.83 11.32 -13.54
N PHE A 375 -18.83 9.98 -13.57
CA PHE A 375 -17.83 9.22 -14.31
C PHE A 375 -17.81 9.61 -15.79
N SER A 376 -16.62 9.91 -16.30
CA SER A 376 -16.39 10.26 -17.70
C SER A 376 -16.82 9.15 -18.68
N GLU A 377 -17.06 9.50 -19.94
CA GLU A 377 -17.25 8.50 -21.00
C GLU A 377 -15.99 7.67 -21.23
N GLU A 378 -14.81 8.28 -21.07
CA GLU A 378 -13.52 7.61 -21.23
C GLU A 378 -13.40 6.42 -20.28
N ILE A 379 -13.65 6.62 -18.99
CA ILE A 379 -13.50 5.55 -18.00
C ILE A 379 -14.59 4.50 -18.11
N ARG A 380 -15.81 4.89 -18.49
CA ARG A 380 -16.92 3.97 -18.74
C ARG A 380 -16.60 3.04 -19.90
N ASN A 381 -16.13 3.59 -21.02
CA ASN A 381 -15.76 2.82 -22.20
C ASN A 381 -14.54 1.92 -21.95
N LEU A 382 -13.61 2.35 -21.08
CA LEU A 382 -12.45 1.57 -20.70
C LEU A 382 -12.82 0.38 -19.80
N ILE A 383 -13.70 0.56 -18.81
CA ILE A 383 -13.90 -0.42 -17.73
C ILE A 383 -15.11 -1.34 -17.95
N LEU A 384 -16.22 -0.83 -18.49
CA LEU A 384 -17.45 -1.61 -18.64
C LEU A 384 -17.26 -2.92 -19.44
N PRO A 385 -16.48 -2.96 -20.54
CA PRO A 385 -16.27 -4.20 -21.29
C PRO A 385 -15.64 -5.31 -20.45
N TYR A 386 -14.78 -4.97 -19.48
CA TYR A 386 -14.14 -5.95 -18.61
C TYR A 386 -15.05 -6.39 -17.48
N ILE A 387 -15.55 -5.45 -16.67
CA ILE A 387 -16.24 -5.81 -15.43
C ILE A 387 -17.67 -6.33 -15.63
N SER A 388 -18.26 -6.09 -16.81
CA SER A 388 -19.57 -6.66 -17.17
C SER A 388 -19.48 -8.09 -17.72
N ASP A 389 -18.30 -8.52 -18.17
CA ASP A 389 -18.05 -9.88 -18.60
C ASP A 389 -17.75 -10.79 -17.40
N MET A 390 -18.56 -11.82 -17.23
CA MET A 390 -18.40 -12.79 -16.14
C MET A 390 -17.17 -13.68 -16.33
N ASN A 391 -16.70 -13.89 -17.57
CA ASN A 391 -15.47 -14.64 -17.81
C ASN A 391 -14.27 -13.85 -17.29
N PHE A 392 -14.19 -12.56 -17.61
CA PHE A 392 -13.15 -11.68 -17.06
C PHE A 392 -13.13 -11.69 -15.52
N VAL A 393 -14.29 -11.58 -14.87
CA VAL A 393 -14.39 -11.61 -13.40
C VAL A 393 -13.97 -12.98 -12.85
N GLN A 394 -14.32 -14.07 -13.53
CA GLN A 394 -13.89 -15.42 -13.19
C GLN A 394 -12.37 -15.57 -13.26
N ASP A 395 -11.77 -15.14 -14.36
CA ASP A 395 -10.32 -15.19 -14.58
C ASP A 395 -9.60 -14.33 -13.54
N LEU A 396 -10.13 -13.15 -13.21
CA LEU A 396 -9.57 -12.29 -12.16
C LEU A 396 -9.59 -12.99 -10.79
N CYS A 397 -10.67 -13.70 -10.46
CA CYS A 397 -10.73 -14.49 -9.22
C CYS A 397 -9.71 -15.63 -9.22
N GLU A 398 -9.45 -16.25 -10.38
CA GLU A 398 -8.46 -17.32 -10.53
C GLU A 398 -7.03 -16.79 -10.36
N ASP A 399 -6.71 -15.65 -10.95
CA ASP A 399 -5.41 -14.99 -10.75
C ASP A 399 -5.18 -14.62 -9.26
N PHE A 400 -6.21 -14.12 -8.58
CA PHE A 400 -6.13 -13.87 -7.14
C PHE A 400 -5.97 -15.15 -6.33
N TYR A 401 -6.60 -16.24 -6.74
CA TYR A 401 -6.44 -17.54 -6.09
C TYR A 401 -4.99 -18.03 -6.21
N GLU A 402 -4.40 -17.93 -7.40
CA GLU A 402 -2.99 -18.28 -7.64
C GLU A 402 -2.03 -17.44 -6.80
N LEU A 403 -2.30 -16.14 -6.65
CA LEU A 403 -1.52 -15.25 -5.79
C LEU A 403 -1.69 -15.59 -4.30
N PHE A 404 -2.93 -15.72 -3.82
CA PHE A 404 -3.22 -15.78 -2.38
C PHE A 404 -2.90 -17.16 -1.80
N LYS A 405 -3.00 -18.24 -2.60
CA LYS A 405 -2.64 -19.61 -2.16
C LYS A 405 -1.15 -19.79 -1.85
N THR A 406 -0.30 -18.85 -2.26
CA THR A 406 1.13 -18.85 -1.92
C THR A 406 1.38 -18.64 -0.43
N ASP A 407 0.40 -18.09 0.30
CA ASP A 407 0.50 -17.90 1.74
C ASP A 407 0.32 -19.22 2.50
N LYS A 408 1.21 -19.49 3.46
CA LYS A 408 1.10 -20.66 4.35
C LYS A 408 -0.17 -20.67 5.20
N GLY A 409 -0.77 -19.50 5.47
CA GLY A 409 -2.01 -19.35 6.22
C GLY A 409 -3.24 -19.16 5.33
N PHE A 410 -3.15 -19.52 4.04
CA PHE A 410 -4.27 -19.45 3.13
C PHE A 410 -5.41 -20.36 3.58
N ASP A 411 -6.62 -19.80 3.65
CA ASP A 411 -7.86 -20.51 3.89
C ASP A 411 -8.82 -20.27 2.72
N LYS A 412 -9.26 -21.36 2.08
CA LYS A 412 -10.09 -21.29 0.88
C LYS A 412 -11.47 -20.69 1.18
N ALA A 413 -12.05 -20.98 2.33
CA ALA A 413 -13.37 -20.44 2.70
C ALA A 413 -13.31 -18.92 2.88
N THR A 414 -12.30 -18.43 3.58
CA THR A 414 -12.04 -17.00 3.74
C THR A 414 -11.77 -16.33 2.39
N PHE A 415 -11.02 -16.97 1.49
CA PHE A 415 -10.78 -16.46 0.14
C PHE A 415 -12.08 -16.30 -0.66
N GLU A 416 -12.98 -17.29 -0.64
CA GLU A 416 -14.27 -17.19 -1.32
C GLU A 416 -15.12 -16.03 -0.78
N ASN A 417 -15.03 -15.75 0.53
CA ASN A 417 -15.67 -14.60 1.15
C ASN A 417 -15.05 -13.27 0.70
N GLN A 418 -13.72 -13.20 0.51
CA GLN A 418 -13.08 -12.01 -0.10
C GLN A 418 -13.60 -11.79 -1.53
N MET A 419 -13.68 -12.87 -2.32
CA MET A 419 -14.17 -12.78 -3.70
C MET A 419 -15.67 -12.46 -3.77
N SER A 420 -16.47 -12.88 -2.79
CA SER A 420 -17.91 -12.55 -2.74
C SER A 420 -18.15 -11.06 -2.47
N VAL A 421 -17.33 -10.44 -1.62
CA VAL A 421 -17.31 -8.99 -1.42
C VAL A 421 -16.87 -8.28 -2.70
N MET A 422 -15.77 -8.70 -3.32
CA MET A 422 -15.26 -8.10 -4.56
C MET A 422 -16.29 -8.15 -5.70
N ARG A 423 -16.97 -9.29 -5.89
CA ARG A 423 -18.05 -9.42 -6.88
C ARG A 423 -19.22 -8.49 -6.58
N GLY A 424 -19.56 -8.28 -5.31
CA GLY A 424 -20.55 -7.30 -4.89
C GLY A 424 -20.14 -5.85 -5.21
N GLN A 425 -18.86 -5.51 -5.03
CA GLN A 425 -18.32 -4.22 -5.46
C GLN A 425 -18.40 -4.06 -6.99
N ILE A 426 -17.98 -5.07 -7.74
CA ILE A 426 -18.04 -5.06 -9.21
C ILE A 426 -19.48 -4.86 -9.71
N LEU A 427 -20.46 -5.50 -9.06
CA LEU A 427 -21.88 -5.34 -9.39
C LEU A 427 -22.34 -3.89 -9.23
N ASN A 428 -22.07 -3.28 -8.06
CA ASN A 428 -22.43 -1.89 -7.80
C ASN A 428 -21.71 -0.92 -8.75
N LEU A 429 -20.42 -1.15 -9.01
CA LEU A 429 -19.63 -0.33 -9.92
C LEU A 429 -20.18 -0.41 -11.34
N THR A 430 -20.53 -1.60 -11.82
CA THR A 430 -21.12 -1.80 -13.15
C THR A 430 -22.41 -1.01 -13.30
N GLN A 431 -23.29 -1.05 -12.29
CA GLN A 431 -24.53 -0.29 -12.30
C GLN A 431 -24.27 1.23 -12.27
N ALA A 432 -23.36 1.69 -11.43
CA ALA A 432 -23.02 3.11 -11.34
C ALA A 432 -22.42 3.67 -12.63
N LEU A 433 -21.57 2.90 -13.31
CA LEU A 433 -21.00 3.29 -14.60
C LEU A 433 -22.07 3.32 -15.70
N LYS A 434 -23.00 2.36 -15.73
CA LYS A 434 -24.13 2.38 -16.68
C LYS A 434 -25.05 3.58 -16.46
N ASP A 435 -25.33 3.92 -15.21
CA ASP A 435 -26.21 5.04 -14.84
C ASP A 435 -25.52 6.42 -14.97
N GLY A 436 -24.21 6.46 -15.24
CA GLY A 436 -23.45 7.71 -15.27
C GLY A 436 -23.39 8.43 -13.91
N LYS A 437 -23.35 7.66 -12.81
CA LYS A 437 -23.23 8.19 -11.45
C LYS A 437 -21.85 8.80 -11.18
N SER A 438 -21.73 9.56 -10.10
CA SER A 438 -20.43 10.04 -9.58
C SER A 438 -19.82 9.07 -8.56
N PRO A 439 -18.50 9.16 -8.29
CA PRO A 439 -17.84 8.42 -7.21
C PRO A 439 -18.55 8.58 -5.84
N PHE A 440 -19.05 9.78 -5.54
CA PHE A 440 -19.79 10.05 -4.32
C PHE A 440 -21.11 9.27 -4.26
N GLN A 441 -21.85 9.21 -5.37
CA GLN A 441 -23.08 8.42 -5.45
C GLN A 441 -22.82 6.91 -5.41
N LEU A 442 -21.69 6.45 -5.97
CA LEU A 442 -21.26 5.06 -5.92
C LEU A 442 -21.07 4.58 -4.49
N VAL A 443 -20.37 5.34 -3.65
CA VAL A 443 -20.11 4.95 -2.25
C VAL A 443 -21.36 5.00 -1.36
N GLN A 444 -22.43 5.66 -1.81
CA GLN A 444 -23.73 5.67 -1.14
C GLN A 444 -24.59 4.44 -1.48
N MET A 445 -24.21 3.64 -2.48
CA MET A 445 -24.93 2.44 -2.84
C MET A 445 -24.86 1.40 -1.72
N PRO A 446 -25.94 0.62 -1.48
CA PRO A 446 -25.94 -0.40 -0.45
C PRO A 446 -24.87 -1.47 -0.73
N CYS A 447 -24.21 -1.94 0.32
CA CYS A 447 -23.17 -2.96 0.21
C CYS A 447 -23.78 -4.30 -0.25
N MET A 448 -23.27 -4.83 -1.35
CA MET A 448 -23.70 -6.12 -1.92
C MET A 448 -22.66 -7.20 -1.67
N ILE A 449 -23.11 -8.44 -1.51
CA ILE A 449 -22.27 -9.64 -1.53
C ILE A 449 -22.83 -10.58 -2.60
N VAL A 450 -21.95 -11.19 -3.39
CA VAL A 450 -22.33 -12.12 -4.45
C VAL A 450 -21.63 -13.46 -4.23
N GLU A 451 -22.39 -14.43 -3.73
CA GLU A 451 -21.92 -15.78 -3.43
C GLU A 451 -22.11 -16.70 -4.63
N ARG A 452 -21.19 -17.65 -4.81
CA ARG A 452 -21.40 -18.77 -5.74
C ARG A 452 -22.25 -19.81 -5.02
N SER A 453 -23.41 -20.15 -5.57
CA SER A 453 -24.13 -21.32 -5.08
C SER A 453 -23.39 -22.58 -5.54
N GLN A 454 -23.03 -23.44 -4.59
CA GLN A 454 -22.57 -24.79 -4.93
C GLN A 454 -23.79 -25.59 -5.36
N GLY A 455 -23.96 -25.79 -6.67
CA GLY A 455 -24.95 -26.69 -7.22
C GLY A 455 -24.67 -28.12 -6.75
N GLY A 456 -25.39 -28.58 -5.73
CA GLY A 456 -25.48 -30.01 -5.43
C GLY A 456 -26.37 -30.68 -6.46
N SER A 457 -25.81 -31.29 -7.50
CA SER A 457 -26.54 -32.24 -8.33
C SER A 457 -25.70 -33.48 -8.59
N GLN A 458 -26.10 -34.58 -7.95
CA GLN A 458 -25.77 -35.93 -8.41
C GLN A 458 -26.27 -36.08 -9.85
N GLY A 459 -25.35 -36.45 -10.76
CA GLY A 459 -25.70 -37.13 -12.01
C GLY A 459 -26.03 -36.26 -13.23
N ARG A 460 -25.13 -36.36 -14.21
CA ARG A 460 -25.31 -36.19 -15.68
C ARG A 460 -25.41 -34.77 -16.25
N ILE A 461 -24.36 -34.46 -17.02
CA ILE A 461 -24.17 -33.40 -18.04
C ILE A 461 -24.03 -31.98 -17.47
N VAL A 462 -22.76 -31.58 -17.28
CA VAL A 462 -22.34 -30.26 -16.80
C VAL A 462 -22.42 -29.26 -17.95
N HIS A 463 -23.50 -28.48 -18.01
CA HIS A 463 -23.38 -27.07 -18.43
C HIS A 463 -22.94 -26.30 -17.18
N LEU A 464 -21.78 -25.64 -17.24
CA LEU A 464 -21.20 -24.88 -16.13
C LEU A 464 -21.97 -23.57 -15.90
N SER A 465 -23.25 -23.64 -15.52
CA SER A 465 -24.00 -22.47 -15.03
C SER A 465 -23.75 -22.34 -13.53
N SER A 466 -22.72 -21.58 -13.15
CA SER A 466 -22.54 -21.15 -11.76
C SER A 466 -23.69 -20.23 -11.39
N CYS A 467 -24.66 -20.73 -10.63
CA CYS A 467 -25.74 -19.90 -10.12
C CYS A 467 -25.15 -18.96 -9.04
N PHE A 468 -25.34 -17.65 -9.18
CA PHE A 468 -24.88 -16.66 -8.20
C PHE A 468 -26.05 -16.18 -7.35
N THR A 469 -25.86 -16.12 -6.03
CA THR A 469 -26.84 -15.56 -5.10
C THR A 469 -26.40 -14.15 -4.72
N GLN A 470 -27.25 -13.16 -5.00
CA GLN A 470 -27.03 -11.77 -4.60
C GLN A 470 -27.68 -11.53 -3.24
N THR A 471 -26.91 -11.02 -2.28
CA THR A 471 -27.44 -10.63 -0.97
C THR A 471 -27.07 -9.18 -0.67
N VAL A 472 -28.06 -8.41 -0.22
CA VAL A 472 -27.84 -7.07 0.31
C VAL A 472 -27.30 -7.22 1.73
N HIS A 473 -26.11 -6.68 2.00
CA HIS A 473 -25.54 -6.73 3.34
C HIS A 473 -26.15 -5.64 4.22
N CYS A 474 -27.31 -5.93 4.82
CA CYS A 474 -27.92 -5.12 5.87
C CYS A 474 -27.82 -5.86 7.21
N ARG A 475 -26.69 -5.75 7.93
CA ARG A 475 -26.66 -6.12 9.35
C ARG A 475 -27.09 -4.92 10.17
N LYS A 476 -28.33 -4.96 10.68
CA LYS A 476 -28.83 -3.98 11.66
C LYS A 476 -27.85 -3.89 12.85
N PRO A 477 -27.60 -2.69 13.40
CA PRO A 477 -26.75 -2.54 14.56
C PRO A 477 -27.30 -3.39 15.72
N PHE A 478 -26.41 -4.07 16.44
CA PHE A 478 -26.74 -4.99 17.54
C PHE A 478 -27.46 -4.30 18.73
N PHE A 479 -27.70 -2.99 18.65
CA PHE A 479 -28.41 -2.16 19.61
C PHE A 479 -29.61 -1.40 19.01
N SER A 480 -30.24 -1.89 17.94
CA SER A 480 -31.57 -1.40 17.54
C SER A 480 -32.68 -2.30 18.09
N THR A 481 -32.82 -2.31 19.41
CA THR A 481 -34.05 -2.68 20.12
C THR A 481 -34.08 -1.82 21.36
N TRP A 482 -34.80 -0.71 21.30
CA TRP A 482 -35.85 -0.27 22.25
C TRP A 482 -36.73 0.74 21.52
#